data_AF-A0A8T6ZPV0-F1
#
_entry.id   AF-A0A8T6ZPV0-F1
#
_cell.length_a   1.000
_cell.length_b   1.000
_cell.length_c   1.000
_cell.angle_alpha   90.00
_cell.angle_beta   90.00
_cell.angle_gamma   90.00
#
_symmetry.space_group_name_H-M   'P 1'
#
loop_
_entity.id
_entity.type
_entity.pdbx_description
1 polymer ?
#
loop_
_entity_poly.entity_id
_entity_poly.type
_entity_poly.pdbx_seq_one_letter_code
_entity_poly.pdbx_strand_id
1 'polypeptide(L)'
;NLSEGGRAQATEIGSRLRASGIAQAHVFSSQWCRCVHTAELLGLGAVEELPFLNSLVNYRREGSAMIRETRAWILEQDLSTPTILVTHQINIGALLRRYPAEGEIVVVRPTPSGGLDVVGTISAPFVD
;
A
#
# COMPACT_ATOMS: atom_id res chain seq x y z
N ASN A 1 -2.34 -4.97 16.22
CA ASN A 1 -2.67 -3.54 16.03
C ASN A 1 -1.35 -2.75 15.93
N LEU A 2 -1.35 -1.49 15.47
CA LEU A 2 -0.11 -0.67 15.44
C LEU A 2 0.41 -0.36 16.84
N SER A 3 1.73 -0.38 16.99
CA SER A 3 2.44 0.17 18.15
C SER A 3 2.46 1.71 18.10
N GLU A 4 2.88 2.36 19.18
CA GLU A 4 3.10 3.81 19.18
C GLU A 4 4.14 4.24 18.13
N GLY A 5 5.25 3.50 18.03
CA GLY A 5 6.27 3.72 16.99
C GLY A 5 5.69 3.60 15.58
N GLY A 6 4.86 2.58 15.31
CA GLY A 6 4.21 2.43 14.01
C GLY A 6 3.20 3.56 13.68
N ARG A 7 2.52 4.10 14.70
CA ARG A 7 1.64 5.28 14.53
C ARG A 7 2.43 6.54 14.22
N ALA A 8 3.53 6.77 14.94
CA ALA A 8 4.44 7.90 14.68
C ALA A 8 5.05 7.79 13.28
N GLN A 9 5.50 6.59 12.88
CA GLN A 9 6.03 6.32 11.56
C GLN A 9 5.00 6.61 10.46
N ALA A 10 3.76 6.09 10.57
CA ALA A 10 2.70 6.36 9.59
C ALA A 10 2.41 7.86 9.45
N THR A 11 2.33 8.58 10.58
CA THR A 11 2.12 10.04 10.59
C THR A 11 3.23 10.79 9.86
N GLU A 12 4.49 10.41 10.11
CA GLU A 12 5.64 11.02 9.46
C GLU A 12 5.71 10.69 7.96
N ILE A 13 5.37 9.46 7.56
CA ILE A 13 5.24 9.09 6.14
C ILE A 13 4.23 10.03 5.45
N GLY A 14 3.05 10.19 6.03
CA GLY A 14 2.03 11.12 5.53
C GLY A 14 2.55 12.55 5.40
N SER A 15 3.29 13.02 6.41
CA SER A 15 3.94 14.34 6.41
C SER A 15 4.91 14.53 5.25
N ARG A 16 5.78 13.55 5.00
CA ARG A 16 6.75 13.59 3.90
C ARG A 16 6.08 13.55 2.52
N LEU A 17 5.02 12.74 2.36
CA LEU A 17 4.27 12.68 1.11
C LEU A 17 3.61 14.03 0.80
N ARG A 18 2.95 14.66 1.79
CA ARG A 18 2.38 16.01 1.65
C ARG A 18 3.44 17.06 1.32
N ALA A 19 4.58 17.04 2.02
CA ALA A 19 5.69 17.95 1.76
C ALA A 19 6.29 17.77 0.35
N SER A 20 6.14 16.57 -0.22
CA SER A 20 6.58 16.24 -1.58
C SER A 20 5.52 16.51 -2.67
N GLY A 21 4.41 17.17 -2.32
CA GLY A 21 3.36 17.57 -3.25
C GLY A 21 2.16 16.62 -3.35
N ILE A 22 2.18 15.47 -2.66
CA ILE A 22 1.04 14.56 -2.57
C ILE A 22 0.18 15.00 -1.39
N ALA A 23 -0.56 16.10 -1.57
CA ALA A 23 -1.44 16.64 -0.54
C ALA A 23 -2.71 15.80 -0.35
N GLN A 24 -3.16 15.13 -1.41
CA GLN A 24 -4.31 14.24 -1.43
C GLN A 24 -4.04 13.01 -2.29
N ALA A 25 -4.66 11.89 -1.94
CA ALA A 25 -4.59 10.62 -2.66
C ALA A 25 -5.91 9.86 -2.53
N HIS A 26 -6.19 8.96 -3.47
CA HIS A 26 -7.14 7.87 -3.24
C HIS A 26 -6.46 6.84 -2.34
N VAL A 27 -7.01 6.62 -1.14
CA VAL A 27 -6.39 5.75 -0.13
C VAL A 27 -7.24 4.49 0.04
N PHE A 28 -6.64 3.35 -0.26
CA PHE A 28 -7.25 2.05 -0.10
C PHE A 28 -6.45 1.22 0.89
N SER A 29 -7.15 0.40 1.67
CA SER A 29 -6.53 -0.39 2.74
C SER A 29 -7.09 -1.80 2.82
N SER A 30 -6.30 -2.71 3.37
CA SER A 30 -6.85 -3.96 3.88
C SER A 30 -7.75 -3.70 5.09
N GLN A 31 -8.65 -4.64 5.38
CA GLN A 31 -9.62 -4.54 6.47
C GLN A 31 -9.02 -4.80 7.85
N TRP A 32 -7.71 -5.04 7.92
CA TRP A 32 -7.06 -5.38 9.18
C TRP A 32 -6.71 -4.08 9.89
N CYS A 33 -7.09 -3.94 11.18
CA CYS A 33 -6.99 -2.68 11.92
C CYS A 33 -5.62 -1.97 11.81
N ARG A 34 -4.51 -2.73 11.68
CA ARG A 34 -3.18 -2.14 11.50
C ARG A 34 -3.05 -1.39 10.17
N CYS A 35 -3.59 -1.92 9.08
CA CYS A 35 -3.55 -1.28 7.77
C CYS A 35 -4.52 -0.10 7.72
N VAL A 36 -5.74 -0.26 8.26
CA VAL A 36 -6.71 0.85 8.38
C VAL A 36 -6.09 2.01 9.16
N HIS A 37 -5.55 1.75 10.36
CA HIS A 37 -4.89 2.81 11.14
C HIS A 37 -3.69 3.43 10.43
N THR A 38 -2.86 2.65 9.72
CA THR A 38 -1.78 3.23 8.90
C THR A 38 -2.35 4.17 7.84
N ALA A 39 -3.36 3.72 7.08
CA ALA A 39 -3.98 4.48 6.01
C ALA A 39 -4.61 5.80 6.49
N GLU A 40 -5.30 5.77 7.63
CA GLU A 40 -5.87 6.95 8.27
C GLU A 40 -4.78 7.94 8.70
N LEU A 41 -3.72 7.44 9.33
CA LEU A 41 -2.63 8.27 9.85
C LEU A 41 -1.74 8.90 8.76
N LEU A 42 -1.77 8.38 7.52
CA LEU A 42 -1.16 9.08 6.39
C LEU A 42 -1.80 10.46 6.18
N GLY A 43 -3.09 10.62 6.49
CA GLY A 43 -3.80 11.90 6.38
C GLY A 43 -3.87 12.43 4.95
N LEU A 44 -4.06 11.53 3.98
CA LEU A 44 -4.06 11.85 2.54
C LEU A 44 -5.45 11.78 1.88
N GLY A 45 -6.46 11.29 2.58
CA GLY A 45 -7.81 11.15 2.03
C GLY A 45 -8.68 10.24 2.88
N ALA A 46 -9.93 10.07 2.45
CA ALA A 46 -10.80 9.04 3.02
C ALA A 46 -10.23 7.65 2.70
N VAL A 47 -10.32 6.74 3.67
CA VAL A 47 -9.86 5.36 3.51
C VAL A 47 -11.03 4.50 3.02
N GLU A 48 -10.82 3.81 1.91
CA GLU A 48 -11.72 2.75 1.44
C GLU A 48 -11.09 1.37 1.69
N GLU A 49 -11.88 0.45 2.22
CA GLU A 49 -11.39 -0.89 2.54
C GLU A 49 -11.67 -1.89 1.42
N LEU A 50 -10.64 -2.61 0.98
CA LEU A 50 -10.73 -3.60 -0.09
C LEU A 50 -10.37 -5.00 0.44
N PRO A 51 -11.32 -5.97 0.45
CA PRO A 51 -11.07 -7.31 1.00
C PRO A 51 -9.89 -8.06 0.37
N PHE A 52 -9.64 -7.88 -0.93
CA PHE A 52 -8.53 -8.52 -1.62
C PHE A 52 -7.14 -8.01 -1.20
N LEU A 53 -7.07 -6.92 -0.42
CA LEU A 53 -5.83 -6.43 0.20
C LEU A 53 -5.52 -7.11 1.55
N ASN A 54 -6.43 -7.93 2.09
CA ASN A 54 -6.22 -8.68 3.34
C ASN A 54 -5.01 -9.62 3.25
N SER A 55 -4.37 -9.91 4.39
CA SER A 55 -3.11 -10.66 4.38
C SER A 55 -3.27 -12.09 3.87
N LEU A 56 -2.40 -12.48 2.94
CA LEU A 56 -2.37 -13.84 2.38
C LEU A 56 -2.05 -14.93 3.41
N VAL A 57 -1.48 -14.59 4.58
CA VAL A 57 -1.17 -15.57 5.63
C VAL A 57 -2.43 -16.35 6.05
N ASN A 58 -3.58 -15.67 6.08
CA ASN A 58 -4.86 -16.26 6.47
C ASN A 58 -5.62 -16.89 5.29
N TYR A 59 -5.12 -16.74 4.06
CA TYR A 59 -5.80 -17.09 2.80
C TYR A 59 -4.88 -17.83 1.83
N ARG A 60 -4.12 -18.82 2.33
CA ARG A 60 -3.09 -19.52 1.52
C ARG A 60 -3.66 -20.21 0.29
N ARG A 61 -4.94 -20.60 0.28
CA ARG A 61 -5.60 -21.23 -0.88
C ARG A 61 -6.11 -20.19 -1.88
N GLU A 62 -6.56 -19.05 -1.38
CA GLU A 62 -7.18 -17.96 -2.16
C GLU A 62 -6.14 -16.94 -2.64
N GLY A 63 -4.91 -16.99 -2.13
CA GLY A 63 -3.95 -15.92 -2.33
C GLY A 63 -3.60 -15.64 -3.80
N SER A 64 -3.58 -16.67 -4.66
CA SER A 64 -3.41 -16.47 -6.10
C SER A 64 -4.57 -15.69 -6.73
N ALA A 65 -5.80 -15.87 -6.24
CA ALA A 65 -6.96 -15.12 -6.71
C ALA A 65 -6.91 -13.66 -6.23
N MET A 66 -6.62 -13.44 -4.94
CA MET A 66 -6.48 -12.09 -4.37
C MET A 66 -5.40 -11.27 -5.08
N ILE A 67 -4.27 -11.89 -5.45
CA ILE A 67 -3.20 -11.21 -6.19
C ILE A 67 -3.60 -10.91 -7.64
N ARG A 68 -4.35 -11.79 -8.29
CA ARG A 68 -4.91 -11.50 -9.62
C ARG A 68 -5.92 -10.35 -9.55
N GLU A 69 -6.79 -10.35 -8.55
CA GLU A 69 -7.78 -9.30 -8.32
C GLU A 69 -7.11 -7.96 -8.01
N THR A 70 -6.11 -7.94 -7.13
CA THR A 70 -5.31 -6.73 -6.84
C THR A 70 -4.67 -6.19 -8.12
N ARG A 71 -4.08 -7.06 -8.95
CA ARG A 71 -3.48 -6.64 -10.24
C ARG A 71 -4.54 -6.08 -11.19
N ALA A 72 -5.64 -6.80 -11.41
CA ALA A 72 -6.70 -6.38 -12.31
C ALA A 72 -7.26 -5.01 -11.88
N TRP A 73 -7.56 -4.86 -10.58
CA TRP A 73 -8.04 -3.61 -10.01
C TRP A 73 -7.07 -2.46 -10.29
N ILE A 74 -5.75 -2.63 -10.05
CA ILE A 74 -4.75 -1.58 -10.33
C ILE A 74 -4.75 -1.17 -11.81
N LEU A 75 -4.88 -2.13 -12.74
CA LEU A 75 -4.85 -1.87 -14.18
C LEU A 75 -6.10 -1.12 -14.70
N GLU A 76 -7.19 -1.13 -13.93
CA GLU A 76 -8.46 -0.49 -14.27
C GLU A 76 -8.60 0.93 -13.69
N GLN A 77 -7.70 1.34 -12.79
CA GLN A 77 -7.80 2.64 -12.13
C GLN A 77 -7.33 3.80 -13.03
N ASP A 78 -8.02 4.93 -12.93
CA ASP A 78 -7.44 6.21 -13.31
C ASP A 78 -6.40 6.60 -12.25
N LEU A 79 -5.14 6.69 -12.67
CA LEU A 79 -4.00 7.04 -11.82
C LEU A 79 -3.55 8.50 -12.02
N SER A 80 -4.43 9.36 -12.55
CA SER A 80 -4.20 10.81 -12.66
C SER A 80 -4.07 11.48 -11.29
N THR A 81 -4.74 10.92 -10.28
CA THR A 81 -4.55 11.25 -8.86
C THR A 81 -3.69 10.18 -8.19
N PRO A 82 -2.76 10.53 -7.28
CA PRO A 82 -1.99 9.53 -6.55
C PRO A 82 -2.91 8.52 -5.84
N THR A 83 -2.61 7.23 -6.00
CA THR A 83 -3.35 6.13 -5.39
C THR A 83 -2.43 5.35 -4.46
N ILE A 84 -2.87 5.16 -3.21
CA ILE A 84 -2.12 4.47 -2.16
C ILE A 84 -2.87 3.21 -1.76
N LEU A 85 -2.16 2.10 -1.75
CA LEU A 85 -2.65 0.79 -1.33
C LEU A 85 -1.90 0.37 -0.06
N VAL A 86 -2.59 0.28 1.07
CA VAL A 86 -2.00 -0.16 2.34
C VAL A 86 -2.34 -1.63 2.58
N THR A 87 -1.33 -2.49 2.44
CA THR A 87 -1.47 -3.95 2.57
C THR A 87 -0.33 -4.54 3.42
N HIS A 88 0.06 -5.79 3.16
CA HIS A 88 1.04 -6.53 3.94
C HIS A 88 2.25 -6.93 3.10
N GLN A 89 3.41 -7.10 3.75
CA GLN A 89 4.66 -7.47 3.08
C GLN A 89 4.51 -8.72 2.20
N ILE A 90 3.78 -9.74 2.66
CA ILE A 90 3.53 -10.97 1.88
C ILE A 90 2.70 -10.71 0.61
N ASN A 91 1.75 -9.77 0.65
CA ASN A 91 0.95 -9.39 -0.51
C ASN A 91 1.81 -8.66 -1.54
N ILE A 92 2.64 -7.71 -1.08
CA ILE A 92 3.59 -6.98 -1.92
C ILE A 92 4.60 -7.95 -2.56
N GLY A 93 5.11 -8.91 -1.77
CA GLY A 93 5.98 -9.98 -2.25
C GLY A 93 5.34 -10.84 -3.33
N ALA A 94 4.09 -11.25 -3.14
CA ALA A 94 3.38 -12.04 -4.15
C ALA A 94 3.03 -11.24 -5.42
N LEU A 95 2.74 -9.93 -5.29
CA LEU A 95 2.36 -9.08 -6.42
C LEU A 95 3.57 -8.64 -7.26
N LEU A 96 4.65 -8.23 -6.59
CA LEU A 96 5.80 -7.52 -7.18
C LEU A 96 7.12 -8.29 -7.07
N ARG A 97 7.13 -9.46 -6.43
CA ARG A 97 8.35 -10.25 -6.12
C ARG A 97 9.37 -9.46 -5.31
N ARG A 98 8.90 -8.54 -4.45
CA ARG A 98 9.70 -7.70 -3.55
C ARG A 98 9.13 -7.72 -2.13
N TYR A 99 9.99 -7.81 -1.13
CA TYR A 99 9.62 -7.80 0.29
C TYR A 99 10.17 -6.51 0.93
N PRO A 100 9.37 -5.42 0.97
CA PRO A 100 9.82 -4.15 1.53
C PRO A 100 10.02 -4.23 3.05
N ALA A 101 10.88 -3.36 3.58
CA ALA A 101 10.99 -3.13 5.02
C ALA A 101 9.70 -2.52 5.60
N GLU A 102 9.56 -2.53 6.93
CA GLU A 102 8.45 -1.83 7.60
C GLU A 102 8.49 -0.33 7.24
N GLY A 103 7.34 0.22 6.84
CA GLY A 103 7.22 1.62 6.44
C GLY A 103 7.80 1.99 5.07
N GLU A 104 8.47 1.06 4.37
CA GLU A 104 8.95 1.31 3.00
C GLU A 104 7.77 1.30 2.01
N ILE A 105 7.71 2.32 1.14
CA ILE A 105 6.73 2.41 0.06
C ILE A 105 7.37 1.91 -1.23
N VAL A 106 6.67 1.01 -1.92
CA VAL A 106 7.05 0.56 -3.27
C VAL A 106 6.19 1.30 -4.29
N VAL A 107 6.83 2.05 -5.19
CA VAL A 107 6.14 2.80 -6.25
C VAL A 107 6.10 1.95 -7.51
N VAL A 108 4.91 1.78 -8.06
CA VAL A 108 4.67 0.95 -9.24
C VAL A 108 3.94 1.71 -10.33
N ARG A 109 4.12 1.25 -11.58
CA ARG A 109 3.42 1.77 -12.75
C ARG A 109 2.81 0.63 -13.56
N PRO A 110 1.53 0.70 -13.96
CA PRO A 110 0.97 -0.19 -14.97
C PRO A 110 1.72 -0.14 -16.29
N THR A 111 1.91 -1.29 -16.92
CA THR A 111 2.48 -1.36 -18.27
C THR A 111 1.39 -1.52 -19.32
N PRO A 112 1.59 -1.09 -20.58
CA PRO A 112 0.65 -1.32 -21.67
C PRO A 112 0.36 -2.81 -21.94
N SER A 113 1.22 -3.72 -21.48
CA SER A 113 1.06 -5.17 -21.59
C SER A 113 0.27 -5.81 -20.44
N GLY A 114 -0.32 -5.02 -19.53
CA GLY A 114 -1.06 -5.52 -18.37
C GLY A 114 -0.16 -5.97 -17.20
N GLY A 115 1.08 -5.48 -17.17
CA GLY A 115 2.05 -5.72 -16.11
C GLY A 115 2.12 -4.59 -15.08
N LEU A 116 3.00 -4.75 -14.09
CA LEU A 116 3.35 -3.71 -13.12
C LEU A 116 4.87 -3.63 -13.05
N ASP A 117 5.42 -2.46 -13.36
CA ASP A 117 6.84 -2.17 -13.19
C ASP A 117 7.08 -1.47 -11.85
N VAL A 118 8.08 -1.92 -11.10
CA VAL A 118 8.58 -1.17 -9.93
C VAL A 118 9.47 -0.04 -10.43
N VAL A 119 9.05 1.20 -10.18
CA VAL A 119 9.77 2.40 -10.65
C VAL A 119 10.65 3.04 -9.59
N GLY A 120 10.51 2.61 -8.32
CA GLY A 120 11.34 3.05 -7.21
C GLY A 120 10.76 2.66 -5.87
N THR A 121 11.47 3.00 -4.79
CA THR A 121 10.98 2.89 -3.42
C THR A 121 11.27 4.15 -2.62
N ILE A 122 10.48 4.37 -1.57
CA ILE A 122 10.67 5.45 -0.60
C ILE A 122 10.92 4.78 0.76
N SER A 123 12.09 5.04 1.34
CA SER A 123 12.46 4.49 2.64
C SER A 123 11.56 5.00 3.75
N ALA A 124 11.32 4.14 4.74
CA ALA A 124 10.60 4.50 5.95
C ALA A 124 11.33 5.62 6.71
N PRO A 125 10.60 6.55 7.35
CA PRO A 125 11.20 7.41 8.35
C PRO A 125 11.57 6.59 9.59
N PHE A 126 12.78 6.79 10.08
CA PHE A 126 13.37 6.12 11.25
C PHE A 126 13.46 4.60 11.06
N VAL A 127 14.66 4.16 10.72
CA VAL A 127 15.08 2.76 10.80
C VAL A 127 16.16 2.77 11.87
N ASP A 128 15.85 2.23 13.05
CA ASP A 128 16.91 1.86 13.99
C ASP A 128 17.70 0.68 13.42
#